data_AF-A0A7W5MSZ7-F1
#
_entry.id   AF-A0A7W5MSZ7-F1
#
_cell.length_a   1.000
_cell.length_b   1.000
_cell.length_c   1.000
_cell.angle_alpha   90.00
_cell.angle_beta   90.00
_cell.angle_gamma   90.00
#
_symmetry.space_group_name_H-M   'P 1'
#
loop_
_entity.id
_entity.type
_entity.pdbx_description
1 polymer ?
#
loop_
_entity_poly.entity_id
_entity_poly.type
_entity_poly.pdbx_seq_one_letter_code
_entity_poly.pdbx_strand_id
1 'polypeptide(L)'
;MAAYVCILAGAVERREAPSRLRRNAPDLIPVSIIGRLAVNRRHAGQGLGSDLLADALRRIALAAQSIGIGAVMVHAKNEQARRFYLKCADFLEYPADSRTLFLPIETLIAALP
;
A
#
# COMPACT_ATOMS: atom_id res chain seq x y z
N MET A 1 -3.23 4.45 22.91
CA MET A 1 -2.85 4.76 21.52
C MET A 1 -4.10 4.86 20.66
N ALA A 2 -4.28 5.96 19.92
CA ALA A 2 -5.48 6.22 19.11
C ALA A 2 -5.44 5.52 17.74
N ALA A 3 -4.27 5.44 17.11
CA ALA A 3 -4.04 4.69 15.87
C ALA A 3 -2.54 4.37 15.70
N TYR A 4 -2.19 3.39 14.85
CA TYR A 4 -0.81 3.06 14.49
C TYR A 4 -0.69 2.39 13.11
N VAL A 5 0.48 2.54 12.48
CA VAL A 5 0.83 1.92 11.19
C VAL A 5 2.21 1.27 11.26
N CYS A 6 2.38 0.13 10.60
CA CYS A 6 3.67 -0.54 10.43
C CYS A 6 4.01 -0.61 8.94
N ILE A 7 5.18 -0.11 8.58
CA ILE A 7 5.76 -0.17 7.23
C ILE A 7 6.92 -1.15 7.28
N LEU A 8 6.95 -2.10 6.34
CA LEU A 8 7.95 -3.17 6.26
C LEU A 8 8.58 -3.17 4.88
N ALA A 9 9.87 -3.50 4.79
CA ALA A 9 10.49 -3.84 3.51
C ALA A 9 10.09 -5.28 3.12
N GLY A 10 9.90 -5.51 1.83
CA GLY A 10 9.63 -6.85 1.30
C GLY A 10 9.87 -6.93 -0.21
N ALA A 11 9.54 -8.09 -0.77
CA ALA A 11 9.54 -8.31 -2.19
C ALA A 11 8.36 -9.19 -2.60
N VAL A 12 7.92 -9.06 -3.84
CA VAL A 12 6.93 -9.95 -4.47
C VAL A 12 7.54 -10.56 -5.71
N GLU A 13 7.24 -11.83 -5.98
CA GLU A 13 7.64 -12.44 -7.24
C GLU A 13 6.97 -11.72 -8.41
N ARG A 14 7.73 -11.47 -9.48
CA ARG A 14 7.25 -10.77 -10.68
C ARG A 14 6.00 -11.42 -11.29
N ARG A 15 5.85 -12.75 -11.16
CA ARG A 15 4.67 -13.47 -11.64
C ARG A 15 3.42 -13.25 -10.77
N GLU A 16 3.60 -12.93 -9.50
CA GLU A 16 2.55 -12.68 -8.51
C GLU A 16 2.19 -11.17 -8.41
N ALA A 17 2.61 -10.37 -9.40
CA ALA A 17 2.37 -8.94 -9.45
C ALA A 17 1.50 -8.53 -10.67
N PRO A 18 0.70 -7.45 -10.55
CA PRO A 18 -0.05 -6.90 -11.67
C PRO A 18 0.84 -6.59 -12.87
N SER A 19 0.32 -6.78 -14.09
CA SER A 19 1.06 -6.56 -15.36
C SER A 19 1.77 -5.21 -15.43
N ARG A 20 1.18 -4.17 -14.86
CA ARG A 20 1.76 -2.82 -14.78
C ARG A 20 3.08 -2.77 -14.01
N LEU A 21 3.23 -3.58 -12.95
CA LEU A 21 4.46 -3.69 -12.16
C LEU A 21 5.50 -4.61 -12.81
N ARG A 22 5.11 -5.43 -13.78
CA ARG A 22 5.99 -6.45 -14.37
C ARG A 22 6.92 -5.89 -15.45
N ARG A 23 6.60 -4.74 -16.03
CA ARG A 23 7.37 -4.17 -17.14
C ARG A 23 8.75 -3.73 -16.65
N ASN A 24 9.82 -4.25 -17.27
CA ASN A 24 11.21 -3.93 -16.94
C ASN A 24 11.61 -4.19 -15.46
N ALA A 25 10.84 -5.01 -14.75
CA ALA A 25 11.08 -5.29 -13.33
C ALA A 25 11.95 -6.55 -13.13
N PRO A 26 12.75 -6.61 -12.05
CA PRO A 26 13.47 -7.82 -11.65
C PRO A 26 12.52 -8.96 -11.28
N ASP A 27 13.05 -10.18 -11.14
CA ASP A 27 12.25 -11.36 -10.76
C ASP A 27 11.61 -11.24 -9.38
N LEU A 28 12.26 -10.50 -8.47
CA LEU A 28 11.71 -10.08 -7.18
C LEU A 28 11.56 -8.57 -7.19
N ILE A 29 10.31 -8.10 -7.25
CA ILE A 29 9.99 -6.67 -7.25
C ILE A 29 10.05 -6.17 -5.80
N PRO A 30 10.91 -5.19 -5.47
CA PRO A 30 10.96 -4.64 -4.12
C PRO A 30 9.67 -3.88 -3.82
N VAL A 31 9.10 -4.11 -2.64
CA VAL A 31 7.87 -3.47 -2.19
C VAL A 31 8.00 -2.94 -0.77
N SER A 32 7.21 -1.90 -0.49
CA SER A 32 6.95 -1.46 0.88
C SER A 32 5.59 -2.00 1.33
N ILE A 33 5.55 -2.77 2.41
CA ILE A 33 4.34 -3.44 2.88
C ILE A 33 3.72 -2.66 4.03
N ILE A 34 2.45 -2.30 3.91
CA ILE A 34 1.67 -1.85 5.08
C ILE A 34 1.21 -3.10 5.82
N GLY A 35 2.05 -3.58 6.74
CA GLY A 35 1.80 -4.83 7.47
C GLY A 35 0.64 -4.70 8.46
N ARG A 36 0.47 -3.51 9.06
CA ARG A 36 -0.64 -3.20 9.97
C ARG A 36 -1.03 -1.75 9.83
N LEU A 37 -2.33 -1.49 9.81
CA LEU A 37 -2.92 -0.17 10.02
C LEU A 37 -4.16 -0.36 10.88
N ALA A 38 -4.19 0.26 12.05
CA ALA A 38 -5.29 0.10 12.99
C ALA A 38 -5.61 1.40 13.71
N VAL A 39 -6.91 1.64 13.91
CA VAL A 39 -7.45 2.74 14.71
C VAL A 39 -8.20 2.13 15.89
N ASN A 40 -8.06 2.74 17.06
CA ASN A 40 -8.81 2.37 18.25
C ASN A 40 -10.31 2.55 17.99
N ARG A 41 -11.13 1.57 18.40
CA ARG A 41 -12.58 1.59 18.19
C ARG A 41 -13.28 2.87 18.68
N ARG A 42 -12.80 3.47 19.77
CA ARG A 42 -13.36 4.73 20.32
C ARG A 42 -13.15 5.94 19.40
N HIS A 43 -12.24 5.83 18.43
CA HIS A 43 -11.89 6.88 17.48
C HIS A 43 -12.15 6.45 16.01
N ALA A 44 -12.81 5.30 15.80
CA ALA A 44 -13.14 4.82 14.47
C ALA A 44 -14.21 5.71 13.82
N GLY A 45 -14.17 5.83 12.49
CA GLY A 45 -15.12 6.66 11.72
C GLY A 45 -14.80 8.16 11.69
N GLN A 46 -13.73 8.60 12.36
CA GLN A 46 -13.34 10.02 12.44
C GLN A 46 -12.24 10.42 11.43
N GLY A 47 -12.03 9.66 10.36
CA GLY A 47 -10.99 9.96 9.34
C GLY A 47 -9.56 9.55 9.71
N LEU A 48 -9.27 9.22 10.97
CA LEU A 48 -7.91 8.85 11.41
C LEU A 48 -7.26 7.73 10.61
N GLY A 49 -8.05 6.78 10.09
CA GLY A 49 -7.53 5.68 9.27
C GLY A 49 -6.99 6.16 7.93
N SER A 50 -7.74 7.05 7.24
CA SER A 50 -7.31 7.63 5.96
C SER A 50 -6.14 8.59 6.14
N ASP A 51 -6.14 9.39 7.22
CA ASP A 51 -5.04 10.31 7.51
C ASP A 51 -3.74 9.55 7.78
N LEU A 52 -3.83 8.47 8.55
CA LEU A 52 -2.70 7.61 8.85
C LEU A 52 -2.20 6.84 7.62
N LEU A 53 -3.11 6.41 6.72
CA LEU A 53 -2.71 5.82 5.45
C LEU A 53 -1.99 6.84 4.57
N ALA A 54 -2.51 8.08 4.47
CA ALA A 54 -1.88 9.14 3.70
C ALA A 54 -0.49 9.50 4.25
N ASP A 55 -0.32 9.58 5.58
CA ASP A 55 0.98 9.73 6.23
C ASP A 55 1.95 8.59 5.89
N ALA A 56 1.48 7.33 5.98
CA ALA A 56 2.31 6.18 5.61
C ALA A 56 2.74 6.21 4.14
N LEU A 57 1.83 6.54 3.23
CA LEU A 57 2.12 6.66 1.80
C LEU A 57 3.14 7.78 1.52
N ARG A 58 3.03 8.95 2.16
CA ARG A 58 4.04 10.02 2.04
C ARG A 58 5.42 9.56 2.50
N ARG A 59 5.51 8.86 3.64
CA ARG A 59 6.79 8.33 4.14
C ARG A 59 7.41 7.33 3.17
N ILE A 60 6.59 6.48 2.54
CA ILE A 60 7.07 5.51 1.55
C ILE A 60 7.54 6.23 0.27
N ALA A 61 6.81 7.24 -0.20
CA ALA A 61 7.21 8.02 -1.37
C ALA A 61 8.54 8.76 -1.14
N LEU A 62 8.75 9.33 0.06
CA LEU A 62 10.03 9.92 0.45
C LEU A 62 11.15 8.88 0.47
N ALA A 63 10.91 7.71 1.07
CA ALA A 63 11.91 6.62 1.11
C ALA A 63 12.28 6.12 -0.30
N ALA A 64 11.31 6.10 -1.23
CA ALA A 64 11.52 5.67 -2.61
C ALA A 64 12.50 6.57 -3.40
N GLN A 65 12.79 7.77 -2.91
CA GLN A 65 13.80 8.65 -3.52
C GLN A 65 15.24 8.17 -3.27
N SER A 66 15.45 7.36 -2.24
CA SER A 66 16.79 6.88 -1.84
C SER A 66 16.93 5.36 -1.92
N ILE A 67 15.82 4.61 -1.88
CA ILE A 67 15.81 3.15 -1.88
C ILE A 67 14.84 2.67 -2.97
N GLY A 68 15.25 1.67 -3.75
CA GLY A 68 14.39 1.10 -4.80
C GLY A 68 13.13 0.46 -4.22
N ILE A 69 11.97 1.09 -4.46
CA ILE A 69 10.64 0.59 -4.09
C ILE A 69 9.79 0.60 -5.36
N GLY A 70 9.32 -0.57 -5.81
CA GLY A 70 8.47 -0.68 -7.00
C GLY A 70 6.99 -0.43 -6.73
N ALA A 71 6.50 -0.80 -5.54
CA ALA A 71 5.11 -0.59 -5.14
C ALA A 71 4.93 -0.58 -3.62
N VAL A 72 3.81 -0.01 -3.17
CA VAL A 72 3.24 -0.29 -1.85
C VAL A 72 2.35 -1.53 -1.97
N MET A 73 2.48 -2.48 -1.04
CA MET A 73 1.68 -3.69 -1.00
C MET A 73 0.90 -3.80 0.32
N VAL A 74 -0.33 -4.29 0.24
CA VAL A 74 -1.19 -4.53 1.40
C VAL A 74 -1.91 -5.86 1.24
N HIS A 75 -1.93 -6.67 2.30
CA HIS A 75 -2.87 -7.79 2.43
C HIS A 75 -4.02 -7.35 3.31
N ALA A 76 -5.13 -6.94 2.69
CA ALA A 76 -6.31 -6.51 3.41
C ALA A 76 -6.87 -7.65 4.26
N LYS A 77 -7.09 -7.39 5.56
CA LYS A 77 -7.55 -8.43 6.51
C LYS A 77 -8.91 -9.02 6.13
N ASN A 78 -9.81 -8.22 5.60
CA ASN A 78 -11.17 -8.59 5.22
C ASN A 78 -11.71 -7.65 4.13
N GLU A 79 -12.93 -7.91 3.68
CA GLU A 79 -13.57 -7.15 2.60
C GLU A 79 -13.81 -5.68 2.95
N GLN A 80 -14.09 -5.38 4.22
CA GLN A 80 -14.23 -4.00 4.68
C GLN A 80 -12.88 -3.25 4.58
N ALA A 81 -11.79 -3.89 4.96
CA ALA A 81 -10.44 -3.33 4.81
C ALA A 81 -10.06 -3.17 3.34
N ARG A 82 -10.38 -4.14 2.47
CA ARG A 82 -10.14 -4.06 1.03
C ARG A 82 -10.79 -2.81 0.45
N ARG A 83 -12.10 -2.63 0.69
CA ARG A 83 -12.86 -1.45 0.25
C ARG A 83 -12.32 -0.14 0.83
N PHE A 84 -11.84 -0.15 2.08
CA PHE A 84 -11.20 1.01 2.68
C PHE A 84 -9.94 1.44 1.88
N TYR A 85 -9.02 0.52 1.59
CA TYR A 85 -7.81 0.84 0.82
C TYR A 85 -8.14 1.31 -0.60
N LEU A 86 -9.03 0.59 -1.31
CA LEU A 86 -9.47 0.95 -2.67
C LEU A 86 -10.15 2.33 -2.74
N LYS A 87 -10.82 2.77 -1.66
CA LYS A 87 -11.42 4.10 -1.58
C LYS A 87 -10.37 5.21 -1.34
N CYS A 88 -9.26 4.89 -0.70
CA CYS A 88 -8.28 5.88 -0.27
C CYS A 88 -7.21 6.21 -1.32
N ALA A 89 -6.88 5.28 -2.20
CA ALA A 89 -5.93 5.49 -3.29
C ALA A 89 -6.17 4.47 -4.41
N ASP A 90 -5.54 4.69 -5.56
CA ASP A 90 -5.64 3.86 -6.77
C ASP A 90 -4.88 2.53 -6.65
N PHE A 91 -5.18 1.78 -5.59
CA PHE A 91 -4.68 0.42 -5.40
C PHE A 91 -5.24 -0.51 -6.49
N LEU A 92 -4.34 -1.29 -7.08
CA LEU A 92 -4.63 -2.38 -7.99
C LEU A 92 -4.83 -3.67 -7.19
N GLU A 93 -5.83 -4.43 -7.56
CA GLU A 93 -6.06 -5.76 -7.03
C GLU A 93 -5.32 -6.78 -7.87
N TYR A 94 -4.57 -7.68 -7.23
CA TYR A 94 -3.97 -8.78 -7.96
C TYR A 94 -3.77 -10.04 -7.11
N PRO A 95 -4.31 -11.19 -7.55
CA PRO A 95 -5.23 -11.36 -8.69
C PRO A 95 -6.52 -10.51 -8.55
N ALA A 96 -7.31 -10.40 -9.62
CA ALA A 96 -8.59 -9.70 -9.58
C ALA A 96 -9.48 -10.24 -8.45
N ASP A 97 -10.25 -9.35 -7.82
CA ASP A 97 -11.11 -9.65 -6.66
C ASP A 97 -10.39 -10.26 -5.44
N SER A 98 -9.06 -10.12 -5.37
CA SER A 98 -8.29 -10.56 -4.21
C SER A 98 -8.18 -9.48 -3.14
N ARG A 99 -7.72 -9.90 -1.95
CA ARG A 99 -7.39 -8.99 -0.86
C ARG A 99 -5.93 -8.52 -0.88
N THR A 100 -5.19 -8.85 -1.94
CA THR A 100 -3.81 -8.39 -2.13
C THR A 100 -3.83 -7.19 -3.06
N LEU A 101 -3.39 -6.06 -2.50
CA LEU A 101 -3.49 -4.76 -3.13
C LEU A 101 -2.09 -4.20 -3.39
N PHE A 102 -1.92 -3.57 -4.54
CA PHE A 102 -0.67 -2.97 -4.99
C PHE A 102 -0.91 -1.53 -5.40
N LEU A 103 -0.16 -0.58 -4.86
CA LEU A 103 -0.12 0.79 -5.37
C LEU A 103 1.26 1.01 -6.00
N PRO A 104 1.36 1.06 -7.34
CA PRO A 104 2.63 1.33 -8.02
C PRO A 104 3.27 2.61 -7.52
N ILE A 105 4.59 2.60 -7.32
CA ILE A 105 5.29 3.76 -6.76
C ILE A 105 5.15 5.00 -7.67
N GLU A 106 5.13 4.78 -8.99
CA GLU A 106 4.90 5.82 -10.00
C GLU A 106 3.53 6.51 -9.81
N THR A 107 2.50 5.73 -9.47
CA THR A 107 1.14 6.22 -9.26
C THR A 107 1.07 7.00 -7.95
N LEU A 108 1.74 6.50 -6.91
CA LEU A 108 1.84 7.20 -5.64
C LEU A 108 2.57 8.55 -5.78
N ILE A 109 3.72 8.59 -6.43
CA ILE A 109 4.50 9.82 -6.62
C ILE A 109 3.72 10.84 -7.46
N ALA A 110 3.03 10.40 -8.52
CA ALA A 110 2.23 11.29 -9.35
C ALA A 110 1.00 11.88 -8.63
N ALA A 111 0.51 11.21 -7.58
CA ALA A 111 -0.65 11.66 -6.80
C ALA A 111 -0.27 12.61 -5.64
N LEU A 112 1.01 12.78 -5.32
CA LEU A 112 1.47 13.70 -4.29
C LEU A 112 1.65 15.12 -4.87
N PRO A 113 1.25 16.17 -4.13
CA PRO A 113 1.46 17.56 -4.53
C PRO A 113 2.93 17.97 -4.52
#